data_AF-A0A6B2XHZ8-F1
#
_entry.id   AF-A0A6B2XHZ8-F1
#
_cell.length_a   1.000
_cell.length_b   1.000
_cell.length_c   1.000
_cell.angle_alpha   90.00
_cell.angle_beta   90.00
_cell.angle_gamma   90.00
#
_symmetry.space_group_name_H-M   'P 1'
#
loop_
_entity.id
_entity.type
_entity.pdbx_description
1 polymer ?
#
loop_
_entity_poly.entity_id
_entity_poly.type
_entity_poly.pdbx_seq_one_letter_code
_entity_poly.pdbx_strand_id
1 'polypeptide(L)'
;LIGEHRTEYVETTLSAPLGMLSCWEAPSVEIEPARGETVLLYTDGLLRRTGDSMDRAYARLHAAAAGVPRAIRDDPAAICDHILRTVLPADDPAVAPAGSAPAAAASAASATMAAPEDEVEDIVLLAARFD
;
A
#
# COMPACT_ATOMS: atom_id res chain seq x y z
N LEU A 1 -7.07 -0.38 -7.05
CA LEU A 1 -7.32 -1.48 -8.02
C LEU A 1 -6.47 -1.28 -9.25
N ILE A 2 -5.77 -2.31 -9.68
CA ILE A 2 -4.96 -2.34 -10.91
C ILE A 2 -5.53 -3.47 -11.78
N GLY A 3 -6.14 -3.10 -12.91
CA GLY A 3 -6.75 -4.04 -13.85
C GLY A 3 -6.19 -3.88 -15.25
N GLU A 4 -6.70 -4.64 -16.22
CA GLU A 4 -6.26 -4.56 -17.61
C GLU A 4 -6.63 -3.21 -18.25
N HIS A 5 -7.85 -2.73 -17.99
CA HIS A 5 -8.43 -1.55 -18.63
C HIS A 5 -8.61 -0.36 -17.69
N ARG A 6 -8.41 -0.55 -16.38
CA ARG A 6 -8.61 0.50 -15.38
C ARG A 6 -7.56 0.48 -14.28
N THR A 7 -7.39 1.65 -13.68
CA THR A 7 -6.76 1.83 -12.37
C THR A 7 -7.67 2.72 -11.56
N GLU A 8 -8.08 2.25 -10.38
CA GLU A 8 -9.09 2.91 -9.56
C GLU A 8 -8.57 3.04 -8.13
N TYR A 9 -8.74 4.24 -7.56
CA TYR A 9 -8.32 4.57 -6.21
C TYR A 9 -9.55 4.62 -5.32
N VAL A 10 -9.41 4.01 -4.16
CA VAL A 10 -10.53 3.77 -3.25
C VAL A 10 -10.17 4.48 -1.96
N GLU A 11 -10.97 5.48 -1.61
CA GLU A 11 -10.85 6.22 -0.37
C GLU A 11 -12.11 6.01 0.46
N THR A 12 -11.93 5.92 1.77
CA THR A 12 -13.00 5.87 2.76
C THR A 12 -12.91 7.11 3.64
N THR A 13 -14.02 7.49 4.26
CA THR A 13 -14.05 8.59 5.23
C THR A 13 -13.10 8.29 6.38
N LEU A 14 -12.51 9.34 6.96
CA LEU A 14 -11.60 9.18 8.10
C LEU A 14 -12.36 8.71 9.35
N SER A 15 -11.83 7.69 10.02
CA SER A 15 -12.20 7.34 11.39
C SER A 15 -11.13 7.76 12.38
N ALA A 16 -11.49 7.92 13.65
CA ALA A 16 -10.48 8.03 14.70
C ALA A 16 -9.60 6.76 14.74
N PRO A 17 -8.30 6.87 15.07
CA PRO A 17 -7.46 5.70 15.29
C PRO A 17 -8.08 4.75 16.32
N LEU A 18 -7.86 3.45 16.10
CA LEU A 18 -8.37 2.40 16.99
C LEU A 18 -7.89 2.65 18.44
N GLY A 19 -8.80 2.52 19.39
CA GLY A 19 -8.51 2.70 20.82
C GLY A 19 -8.43 4.16 21.30
N MET A 20 -8.59 5.17 20.42
CA MET A 20 -8.56 6.58 20.81
C MET A 20 -9.91 7.09 21.34
N LEU A 21 -11.03 6.63 20.76
CA LEU A 21 -12.39 7.05 21.12
C LEU A 21 -13.26 5.84 21.49
N SER A 22 -14.15 6.03 22.47
CA SER A 22 -15.12 5.02 22.93
C SER A 22 -16.23 4.70 21.92
N CYS A 23 -16.44 5.58 20.93
CA CYS A 23 -17.35 5.38 19.81
C CYS A 23 -16.51 5.36 18.53
N TRP A 24 -16.04 4.18 18.14
CA TRP A 24 -15.38 3.99 16.85
C TRP A 24 -16.45 3.76 15.78
N GLU A 25 -16.52 4.66 14.80
CA GLU A 25 -17.28 4.46 13.57
C GLU A 25 -16.31 3.88 12.52
N ALA A 26 -16.73 2.83 11.84
CA ALA A 26 -15.92 2.05 10.90
C ALA A 26 -16.42 2.28 9.47
N PRO A 27 -16.12 3.44 8.85
CA PRO A 27 -16.57 3.73 7.51
C PRO A 27 -16.02 2.69 6.54
N SER A 28 -16.93 2.08 5.78
CA SER A 28 -16.62 1.02 4.83
C SER A 28 -16.83 1.48 3.40
N VAL A 29 -16.10 0.85 2.49
CA VAL A 29 -16.29 0.97 1.05
C VAL A 29 -16.32 -0.44 0.48
N GLU A 30 -17.27 -0.69 -0.41
CA GLU A 30 -17.40 -1.95 -1.13
C GLU A 30 -16.79 -1.81 -2.51
N ILE A 31 -16.00 -2.80 -2.90
CA ILE A 31 -15.38 -2.88 -4.23
C ILE A 31 -15.65 -4.25 -4.82
N GLU A 32 -15.88 -4.29 -6.12
CA GLU A 32 -16.06 -5.54 -6.89
C GLU A 32 -14.92 -5.65 -7.89
N PRO A 33 -13.78 -6.29 -7.52
CA PRO A 33 -12.70 -6.55 -8.45
C PRO A 33 -13.17 -7.51 -9.54
N ALA A 34 -12.89 -7.17 -10.79
CA ALA A 34 -13.06 -8.11 -11.89
C ALA A 34 -11.96 -9.18 -11.84
N ARG A 35 -12.21 -10.31 -12.50
CA ARG A 35 -11.19 -11.36 -12.68
C ARG A 35 -9.93 -10.78 -13.32
N GLY A 36 -8.78 -11.12 -12.75
CA GLY A 36 -7.46 -10.63 -13.12
C GLY A 36 -7.08 -9.29 -12.51
N GLU A 37 -7.95 -8.63 -11.73
CA GLU A 37 -7.60 -7.38 -11.06
C GLU A 37 -6.85 -7.60 -9.76
N THR A 38 -5.98 -6.64 -9.43
CA THR A 38 -5.19 -6.62 -8.20
C THR A 38 -5.62 -5.46 -7.30
N VAL A 39 -5.97 -5.76 -6.05
CA VAL A 39 -6.12 -4.76 -4.97
C VAL A 39 -4.75 -4.50 -4.35
N LEU A 40 -4.35 -3.24 -4.28
CA LEU A 40 -3.13 -2.80 -3.60
C LEU A 40 -3.51 -2.08 -2.31
N LEU A 41 -2.99 -2.53 -1.18
CA LEU A 41 -3.15 -1.93 0.15
C LEU A 41 -1.77 -1.49 0.65
N TYR A 42 -1.70 -0.30 1.24
CA TYR A 42 -0.44 0.27 1.71
C TYR A 42 -0.60 1.01 3.04
N THR A 43 0.47 1.07 3.83
CA THR A 43 0.59 1.98 4.96
C THR A 43 1.11 3.34 4.52
N ASP A 44 0.76 4.38 5.27
CA ASP A 44 1.21 5.76 5.01
C ASP A 44 2.73 5.94 5.12
N GLY A 45 3.44 5.01 5.78
CA GLY A 45 4.91 4.90 5.73
C GLY A 45 5.48 4.90 4.31
N LEU A 46 4.76 4.33 3.32
CA LEU A 46 5.15 4.39 1.91
C LEU A 46 5.21 5.84 1.40
N LEU A 47 4.20 6.65 1.73
CA LEU A 47 4.09 8.03 1.26
C LEU A 47 5.11 8.92 1.95
N ARG A 48 5.33 8.75 3.25
CA ARG A 48 6.27 9.54 4.03
C ARG A 48 7.73 9.33 3.59
N ARG A 49 8.07 8.12 3.15
CA ARG A 49 9.42 7.76 2.67
C ARG A 49 9.73 8.24 1.25
N THR A 50 8.77 8.82 0.54
CA THR A 50 9.03 9.43 -0.78
C THR A 50 9.94 10.67 -0.70
N GLY A 51 9.99 11.34 0.45
CA GLY A 51 10.64 12.64 0.63
C GLY A 51 9.86 13.83 0.03
N ASP A 52 8.68 13.58 -0.56
CA ASP A 52 7.82 14.59 -1.12
C ASP A 52 6.76 15.08 -0.12
N SER A 53 6.13 16.23 -0.41
CA SER A 53 4.90 16.62 0.29
C SER A 53 3.79 15.58 0.06
N MET A 54 2.90 15.36 1.04
CA MET A 54 1.84 14.34 0.95
C MET A 54 1.08 14.35 -0.39
N ASP A 55 0.63 15.50 -0.88
CA ASP A 55 -0.09 15.59 -2.16
C ASP A 55 0.74 15.09 -3.36
N ARG A 56 2.05 15.34 -3.35
CA ARG A 56 2.98 14.88 -4.38
C ARG A 56 3.25 13.39 -4.25
N ALA A 57 3.39 12.89 -3.02
CA ALA A 57 3.55 11.46 -2.74
C ALA A 57 2.32 10.67 -3.22
N TYR A 58 1.11 11.15 -2.92
CA TYR A 58 -0.15 10.61 -3.43
C TYR A 58 -0.17 10.64 -4.97
N ALA A 59 0.07 11.79 -5.59
CA ALA A 59 0.09 11.89 -7.05
C ALA A 59 1.11 10.95 -7.71
N ARG A 60 2.29 10.79 -7.10
CA ARG A 60 3.31 9.84 -7.58
C ARG A 60 2.84 8.40 -7.47
N LEU A 61 2.29 7.99 -6.33
CA LEU A 61 1.73 6.65 -6.16
C LEU A 61 0.62 6.38 -7.18
N HIS A 62 -0.25 7.38 -7.41
CA HIS A 62 -1.33 7.26 -8.38
C HIS A 62 -0.81 7.09 -9.82
N ALA A 63 0.24 7.84 -10.18
CA ALA A 63 0.89 7.70 -11.48
C ALA A 63 1.61 6.34 -11.61
N ALA A 64 2.28 5.87 -10.56
CA ALA A 64 3.00 4.62 -10.54
C ALA A 64 2.07 3.41 -10.74
N ALA A 65 0.94 3.38 -10.03
CA ALA A 65 -0.05 2.31 -10.15
C ALA A 65 -0.80 2.34 -11.49
N ALA A 66 -1.11 3.53 -12.03
CA ALA A 66 -1.67 3.66 -13.38
C ALA A 66 -0.67 3.25 -14.48
N GLY A 67 0.63 3.44 -14.21
CA GLY A 67 1.73 3.13 -15.11
C GLY A 67 2.23 1.69 -15.07
N VAL A 68 1.62 0.79 -14.28
CA VAL A 68 2.06 -0.61 -14.18
C VAL A 68 2.04 -1.27 -15.56
N PRO A 69 3.18 -1.79 -16.06
CA PRO A 69 3.26 -2.46 -17.35
C PRO A 69 2.35 -3.68 -17.43
N ARG A 70 1.65 -3.86 -18.56
CA ARG A 70 0.74 -5.00 -18.77
C ARG A 70 1.41 -6.35 -18.55
N ALA A 71 2.70 -6.47 -18.90
CA ALA A 71 3.46 -7.71 -18.79
C ALA A 71 3.64 -8.21 -17.34
N ILE A 72 3.48 -7.34 -16.34
CA ILE A 72 3.67 -7.71 -14.92
C ILE A 72 2.35 -7.68 -14.13
N ARG A 73 1.21 -7.36 -14.76
CA ARG A 73 -0.08 -7.23 -14.04
C ARG A 73 -0.62 -8.54 -13.48
N ASP A 74 -0.11 -9.67 -13.97
CA ASP A 74 -0.47 -11.00 -13.50
C ASP A 74 0.40 -11.51 -12.36
N ASP A 75 1.41 -10.72 -11.95
CA ASP A 75 2.31 -11.05 -10.85
C ASP A 75 2.21 -9.98 -9.74
N PRO A 76 1.47 -10.26 -8.64
CA PRO A 76 1.34 -9.34 -7.52
C PRO A 76 2.67 -8.90 -6.92
N ALA A 77 3.68 -9.76 -6.89
CA ALA A 77 5.00 -9.43 -6.36
C ALA A 77 5.72 -8.44 -7.30
N ALA A 78 5.67 -8.68 -8.62
CA ALA A 78 6.23 -7.76 -9.60
C ALA A 78 5.53 -6.39 -9.59
N ILE A 79 4.22 -6.35 -9.31
CA ILE A 79 3.50 -5.08 -9.09
C ILE A 79 4.09 -4.35 -7.88
N CYS A 80 4.24 -5.02 -6.74
CA CYS A 80 4.84 -4.41 -5.55
C CYS A 80 6.24 -3.86 -5.83
N ASP A 81 7.10 -4.64 -6.48
CA ASP A 81 8.45 -4.23 -6.86
C ASP A 81 8.45 -2.98 -7.75
N HIS A 82 7.56 -2.94 -8.75
CA HIS A 82 7.39 -1.79 -9.62
C HIS A 82 6.98 -0.54 -8.84
N ILE A 83 6.00 -0.67 -7.93
CA ILE A 83 5.55 0.45 -7.10
C ILE A 83 6.67 0.97 -6.22
N LEU A 84 7.37 0.09 -5.48
CA LEU A 84 8.46 0.50 -4.59
C LEU A 84 9.58 1.21 -5.36
N ARG A 85 10.03 0.66 -6.49
CA ARG A 85 11.07 1.26 -7.33
C ARG A 85 10.66 2.58 -7.97
N THR A 86 9.37 2.78 -8.24
CA THR A 86 8.87 3.99 -8.90
C THR A 86 8.57 5.11 -7.90
N VAL A 87 8.15 4.75 -6.69
CA VAL A 87 7.67 5.70 -5.67
C VAL A 87 8.80 6.17 -4.76
N LEU A 88 9.67 5.25 -4.34
CA LEU A 88 10.73 5.52 -3.36
C LEU A 88 12.01 6.07 -4.01
N PRO A 89 12.81 6.84 -3.26
CA PRO A 89 14.17 7.20 -3.65
C PRO A 89 15.03 5.95 -3.94
N ALA A 90 15.99 6.07 -4.86
CA ALA A 90 16.80 4.92 -5.30
C ALA A 90 17.71 4.34 -4.19
N ASP A 91 18.03 5.14 -3.18
CA ASP A 91 18.84 4.79 -2.01
C ASP A 91 18.00 4.26 -0.83
N ASP A 92 16.67 4.20 -0.98
CA ASP A 92 15.79 3.68 0.05
C ASP A 92 16.00 2.15 0.24
N PRO A 93 16.16 1.64 1.48
CA PRO A 93 16.48 0.24 1.73
C PRO A 93 15.39 -0.75 1.29
N ALA A 94 14.13 -0.29 1.13
CA ALA A 94 13.04 -1.13 0.61
C ALA A 94 13.13 -1.38 -0.91
N VAL A 95 13.99 -0.63 -1.61
CA VAL A 95 14.25 -0.80 -3.06
C VAL A 95 15.34 -1.85 -3.33
N ALA A 96 16.11 -2.25 -2.30
CA ALA A 96 17.06 -3.35 -2.41
C ALA A 96 16.31 -4.66 -2.76
N PRO A 97 16.90 -5.58 -3.56
CA PRO A 97 16.22 -6.81 -3.97
C PRO A 97 16.01 -7.73 -2.76
N ALA A 98 14.87 -7.58 -2.09
CA ALA A 98 14.43 -8.45 -1.01
C ALA A 98 14.04 -9.82 -1.60
N GLY A 99 14.74 -10.87 -1.17
CA GLY A 99 14.36 -12.24 -1.49
C GLY A 99 12.93 -12.52 -1.01
N SER A 100 12.09 -13.01 -1.90
CA SER A 100 10.66 -13.27 -1.67
C SER A 100 10.42 -14.20 -0.48
N ALA A 101 9.78 -13.70 0.58
CA ALA A 101 9.09 -14.54 1.56
C ALA A 101 7.58 -14.40 1.36
N PRO A 102 6.82 -15.49 1.29
CA PRO A 102 5.37 -15.42 1.14
C PRO A 102 4.74 -14.87 2.44
N ALA A 103 3.81 -13.93 2.27
CA ALA A 103 2.97 -13.39 3.33
C ALA A 103 2.15 -14.53 3.98
N ALA A 104 2.60 -14.99 5.15
CA ALA A 104 1.80 -15.83 6.03
C ALA A 104 0.68 -14.97 6.65
N ALA A 105 -0.52 -15.56 6.73
CA ALA A 105 -1.73 -14.95 7.24
C ALA A 105 -1.51 -14.22 8.58
N ALA A 106 -1.87 -12.92 8.61
CA ALA A 106 -1.81 -12.12 9.82
C ALA A 106 -2.96 -12.52 10.77
N SER A 107 -2.65 -13.29 11.81
CA SER A 107 -3.49 -13.37 13.00
C SER A 107 -3.33 -12.08 13.81
N ALA A 108 -4.44 -11.45 14.18
CA ALA A 108 -4.45 -10.27 15.04
C ALA A 108 -3.83 -10.57 16.42
N ALA A 109 -2.80 -9.81 16.80
CA ALA A 109 -2.24 -9.79 18.14
C ALA A 109 -1.90 -8.35 18.58
N SER A 110 -2.11 -8.12 19.87
CA SER A 110 -2.32 -6.85 20.59
C SER A 110 -1.20 -5.81 20.60
N ALA A 111 -1.64 -4.58 20.91
CA ALA A 111 -0.92 -3.31 21.07
C ALA A 111 0.17 -3.26 22.16
N THR A 112 1.13 -2.35 21.97
CA THR A 112 1.86 -1.65 23.04
C THR A 112 2.29 -0.25 22.56
N MET A 113 2.05 0.76 23.38
CA MET A 113 2.45 2.16 23.22
C MET A 113 3.81 2.43 23.87
N ALA A 114 4.76 3.03 23.13
CA ALA A 114 5.79 3.95 23.62
C ALA A 114 6.48 4.67 22.43
N ALA A 115 6.48 6.02 22.41
CA ALA A 115 7.33 6.87 21.54
C ALA A 115 8.79 6.89 22.08
N PRO A 116 9.89 7.29 21.36
CA PRO A 116 10.00 8.37 20.35
C PRO A 116 11.11 8.22 19.23
N GLU A 117 11.29 9.27 18.40
CA GLU A 117 12.44 9.64 17.52
C GLU A 117 12.89 8.68 16.39
N ASP A 118 12.77 9.15 15.14
CA ASP A 118 13.38 8.59 13.90
C ASP A 118 13.11 7.09 13.61
N GLU A 119 11.95 6.59 14.02
CA GLU A 119 11.40 5.35 13.46
C GLU A 119 11.02 5.61 12.00
N VAL A 120 11.84 5.12 11.08
CA VAL A 120 11.46 4.97 9.67
C VAL A 120 10.26 4.03 9.65
N GLU A 121 9.07 4.59 9.60
CA GLU A 121 7.81 3.86 9.69
C GLU A 121 7.80 2.68 8.69
N ASP A 122 7.37 1.52 9.18
CA ASP A 122 7.37 0.30 8.39
C ASP A 122 6.47 0.44 7.15
N ILE A 123 7.05 0.17 5.98
CA ILE A 123 6.27 0.04 4.75
C ILE A 123 5.64 -1.34 4.75
N VAL A 124 4.31 -1.38 4.78
CA VAL A 124 3.53 -2.56 4.40
C VAL A 124 2.91 -2.28 3.05
N LEU A 125 3.20 -3.13 2.08
CA LEU A 125 2.60 -3.11 0.74
C LEU A 125 2.07 -4.51 0.43
N LEU A 126 0.75 -4.62 0.27
CA LEU A 126 0.06 -5.88 0.01
C LEU A 126 -0.66 -5.81 -1.33
N ALA A 127 -0.38 -6.77 -2.20
CA ALA A 127 -1.08 -6.95 -3.48
C ALA A 127 -1.89 -8.26 -3.44
N ALA A 128 -3.20 -8.15 -3.58
CA ALA A 128 -4.13 -9.28 -3.63
C ALA A 128 -4.77 -9.37 -5.02
N ARG A 129 -4.52 -10.46 -5.74
CA ARG A 129 -5.13 -10.74 -7.04
C ARG A 129 -6.42 -11.54 -6.90
N PHE A 130 -7.38 -11.25 -7.76
CA PHE A 130 -8.68 -11.91 -7.83
C PHE A 130 -8.81 -12.67 -9.15
N ASP A 131 -8.96 -14.00 -9.12
CA ASP A 131 -9.07 -14.89 -10.31
C ASP A 131 -10.47 -15.52 -10.46
#